data_AF-A0A453ESC1-F1
#
_entry.id   AF-A0A453ESC1-F1
#
_cell.length_a   1.000
_cell.length_b   1.000
_cell.length_c   1.000
_cell.angle_alpha   90.00
_cell.angle_beta   90.00
_cell.angle_gamma   90.00
#
_symmetry.space_group_name_H-M   'P 1'
#
loop_
_entity.id
_entity.type
_entity.pdbx_description
1 polymer ?
#
loop_
_entity_poly.entity_id
_entity_poly.type
_entity_poly.pdbx_seq_one_letter_code
_entity_poly.pdbx_strand_id
1 'polypeptide(L)'
;QPHLILGLISQIIKIQLLADVNLKSTPQLVELVQDSQEMEELMSLSPEKILLRWMNFQLKKGGFQRTVTNFSSDIKDSEAYACLLNVLAPECSAKPSPMSVKDLLHRARLVLEHADRMGCKRYLAPKDIVDGLQNLNLAFVAHIFQKR
;
A
#
# COMPACT_ATOMS: atom_id res chain seq x y z
N GLN A 1 18.19 7.33 -24.90
CA GLN A 1 17.30 6.21 -25.30
C GLN A 1 16.98 5.14 -24.22
N PRO A 2 17.69 4.97 -23.08
CA PRO A 2 17.33 3.98 -22.04
C PRO A 2 15.99 4.23 -21.33
N HIS A 3 15.55 5.50 -21.27
CA HIS A 3 14.38 5.93 -20.49
C HIS A 3 13.05 5.43 -21.06
N LEU A 4 12.97 5.18 -22.37
CA LEU A 4 11.78 4.63 -23.03
C LEU A 4 11.55 3.16 -22.66
N ILE A 5 12.64 2.39 -22.55
CA ILE A 5 12.59 0.97 -22.17
C ILE A 5 12.16 0.83 -20.71
N LEU A 6 12.71 1.65 -19.80
CA LEU A 6 12.29 1.67 -18.40
C LEU A 6 10.83 2.10 -18.25
N GLY A 7 10.38 3.07 -19.05
CA GLY A 7 8.98 3.52 -19.08
C GLY A 7 8.02 2.40 -19.50
N LEU A 8 8.37 1.66 -20.56
CA LEU A 8 7.60 0.51 -21.04
C LEU A 8 7.58 -0.64 -20.03
N ILE A 9 8.73 -1.00 -19.45
CA ILE A 9 8.80 -2.04 -18.42
C ILE A 9 7.97 -1.64 -17.19
N SER A 10 8.06 -0.39 -16.76
CA SER A 10 7.25 0.13 -15.64
C SER A 10 5.75 0.08 -15.95
N GLN A 11 5.34 0.38 -17.18
CA GLN A 11 3.95 0.28 -17.61
C GLN A 11 3.46 -1.18 -17.65
N ILE A 12 4.27 -2.11 -18.16
CA ILE A 12 3.93 -3.54 -18.18
C ILE A 12 3.79 -4.10 -16.76
N ILE A 13 4.72 -3.77 -15.85
CA ILE A 13 4.65 -4.17 -14.44
C ILE A 13 3.41 -3.58 -13.78
N LYS A 14 3.08 -2.31 -14.04
CA LYS A 14 1.84 -1.69 -13.57
C LYS A 14 0.62 -2.43 -14.12
N ILE A 15 0.53 -2.67 -15.43
CA ILE A 15 -0.61 -3.36 -16.03
C ILE A 15 -0.77 -4.75 -15.41
N GLN A 16 0.30 -5.51 -15.23
CA GLN A 16 0.22 -6.85 -14.64
C GLN A 16 -0.23 -6.82 -13.17
N LEU A 17 0.38 -5.94 -12.35
CA LEU A 17 -0.01 -5.75 -10.95
C LEU A 17 -1.47 -5.31 -10.80
N LEU A 18 -1.94 -4.48 -11.73
CA LEU A 18 -3.29 -3.91 -11.71
C LEU A 18 -4.34 -4.79 -12.40
N ALA A 19 -3.93 -5.69 -13.30
CA ALA A 19 -4.81 -6.70 -13.90
C ALA A 19 -5.28 -7.72 -12.85
N ASP A 20 -4.45 -8.03 -11.86
CA ASP A 20 -4.82 -8.86 -10.71
C ASP A 20 -5.72 -8.11 -9.70
N VAL A 21 -5.81 -6.78 -9.80
CA VAL A 21 -6.75 -5.93 -9.03
C VAL A 21 -8.15 -5.91 -9.70
N ASN A 22 -8.34 -6.64 -10.81
CA ASN A 22 -9.60 -6.72 -11.55
C ASN A 22 -10.66 -7.58 -10.84
N LEU A 23 -11.10 -7.09 -9.67
CA LEU A 23 -12.44 -6.96 -9.09
C LEU A 23 -13.53 -8.05 -9.21
N LYS A 24 -13.44 -9.05 -10.09
CA LYS A 24 -14.48 -10.09 -10.17
C LYS A 24 -14.49 -11.02 -8.97
N SER A 25 -13.48 -11.00 -8.11
CA SER A 25 -13.41 -11.84 -6.90
C SER A 25 -12.44 -11.31 -5.85
N THR A 26 -12.54 -10.04 -5.45
CA THR A 26 -11.75 -9.53 -4.32
C THR A 26 -12.67 -9.26 -3.11
N PRO A 27 -12.81 -10.21 -2.16
CA PRO A 27 -13.72 -10.07 -1.01
C PRO A 27 -13.50 -8.78 -0.21
N GLN A 28 -12.27 -8.27 -0.17
CA GLN A 28 -11.91 -7.05 0.55
C GLN A 28 -12.59 -5.79 0.01
N LEU A 29 -12.96 -5.77 -1.27
CA LEU A 29 -13.64 -4.62 -1.89
C LEU A 29 -15.14 -4.59 -1.56
N VAL A 30 -15.70 -5.72 -1.10
CA VAL A 30 -17.08 -5.79 -0.59
C VAL A 30 -17.21 -5.06 0.75
N GLU A 31 -16.18 -5.09 1.60
CA GLU A 31 -16.19 -4.33 2.86
C GLU A 31 -16.16 -2.81 2.67
N LEU A 32 -15.71 -2.36 1.50
CA LEU A 32 -15.53 -0.94 1.17
C LEU A 32 -16.80 -0.23 0.71
N VAL A 33 -17.88 -0.99 0.53
CA VAL A 33 -19.04 -0.58 -0.25
C VAL A 33 -20.32 -0.99 0.49
N GLN A 34 -21.27 -0.07 0.61
CA GLN A 34 -22.54 -0.33 1.31
C GLN A 34 -23.64 -0.86 0.39
N ASP A 35 -23.55 -0.59 -0.92
CA ASP A 35 -24.56 -1.02 -1.90
C ASP A 35 -23.97 -1.29 -3.30
N SER A 36 -24.79 -1.80 -4.21
CA SER A 36 -24.37 -2.12 -5.58
C SER A 36 -23.94 -0.89 -6.40
N GLN A 37 -24.44 0.30 -6.07
CA GLN A 37 -24.15 1.55 -6.80
C GLN A 37 -22.73 2.04 -6.48
N GLU A 38 -22.37 2.06 -5.21
CA GLU A 38 -21.01 2.37 -4.74
C GLU A 38 -19.98 1.35 -5.26
N MET A 39 -20.40 0.10 -5.51
CA MET A 39 -19.55 -0.91 -6.14
C MET A 39 -19.25 -0.52 -7.59
N GLU A 40 -20.26 -0.18 -8.39
CA GLU A 40 -20.07 0.24 -9.79
C GLU A 40 -19.21 1.50 -9.90
N GLU A 41 -19.39 2.47 -9.00
CA GLU A 41 -18.52 3.64 -8.91
C GLU A 41 -17.08 3.26 -8.59
N LEU A 42 -16.86 2.34 -7.64
CA LEU A 42 -15.54 1.83 -7.30
C LEU A 42 -14.88 1.12 -8.49
N MET A 43 -15.64 0.33 -9.26
CA MET A 43 -15.19 -0.36 -10.48
C MET A 43 -14.76 0.61 -11.58
N SER A 44 -15.34 1.82 -11.61
CA SER A 44 -15.03 2.85 -12.61
C SER A 44 -13.71 3.60 -12.31
N LEU A 45 -13.18 3.46 -11.09
CA LEU A 45 -11.96 4.14 -10.68
C LEU A 45 -10.71 3.50 -11.27
N SER A 46 -9.66 4.31 -11.42
CA SER A 46 -8.35 3.78 -11.74
C SER A 46 -7.84 2.88 -10.58
N PRO A 47 -7.00 1.87 -10.87
CA PRO A 47 -6.53 0.95 -9.83
C PRO A 47 -5.77 1.65 -8.68
N GLU A 48 -5.04 2.73 -8.97
CA GLU A 48 -4.41 3.56 -7.94
C GLU A 48 -5.43 4.18 -6.98
N LYS A 49 -6.57 4.67 -7.51
CA LYS A 49 -7.64 5.24 -6.70
C LYS A 49 -8.36 4.18 -5.86
N ILE A 50 -8.54 2.98 -6.40
CA ILE A 50 -9.07 1.84 -5.65
C ILE A 50 -8.16 1.53 -4.45
N LEU A 51 -6.85 1.41 -4.68
CA LEU A 51 -5.87 1.14 -3.62
C LEU A 51 -5.82 2.27 -2.57
N LEU A 52 -5.93 3.54 -2.98
CA LEU A 52 -6.03 4.66 -2.04
C LEU A 52 -7.30 4.56 -1.18
N ARG A 53 -8.45 4.23 -1.77
CA ARG A 53 -9.71 4.07 -1.02
C ARG A 53 -9.60 2.92 -0.03
N TRP A 54 -9.06 1.77 -0.47
CA TRP A 54 -8.80 0.63 0.40
C TRP A 54 -7.84 0.96 1.53
N MET A 55 -6.70 1.57 1.24
CA MET A 55 -5.71 1.92 2.26
C MET A 55 -6.33 2.84 3.32
N ASN A 56 -7.03 3.90 2.90
CA ASN A 56 -7.69 4.81 3.84
C ASN A 56 -8.78 4.15 4.69
N PHE A 57 -9.51 3.20 4.13
CA PHE A 57 -10.49 2.42 4.90
C PHE A 57 -9.83 1.62 6.03
N GLN A 58 -8.72 0.93 5.74
CA GLN A 58 -7.96 0.21 6.78
C GLN A 58 -7.34 1.17 7.79
N LEU A 59 -6.76 2.28 7.33
CA LEU A 59 -6.18 3.33 8.19
C LEU A 59 -7.22 3.91 9.16
N LYS A 60 -8.46 4.12 8.70
CA LYS A 60 -9.56 4.59 9.54
C LYS A 60 -9.91 3.57 10.62
N LYS A 61 -9.92 2.27 10.32
CA LYS A 61 -10.10 1.20 11.33
C LYS A 61 -8.99 1.23 12.40
N GLY A 62 -7.77 1.59 12.00
CA GLY A 62 -6.61 1.75 12.90
C GLY A 62 -6.52 3.08 13.64
N GLY A 63 -7.50 3.99 13.48
CA GLY A 63 -7.49 5.30 14.13
C GLY A 63 -6.46 6.29 13.58
N PHE A 64 -5.93 6.06 12.37
CA PHE A 64 -5.01 6.99 11.72
C PHE A 64 -5.74 8.26 11.32
N GLN A 65 -5.18 9.41 11.71
CA GLN A 65 -5.87 10.71 11.60
C GLN A 65 -5.72 11.35 10.21
N ARG A 66 -4.63 11.06 9.51
CA ARG A 66 -4.34 11.65 8.18
C ARG A 66 -5.01 10.83 7.09
N THR A 67 -5.39 11.50 6.01
CA THR A 67 -5.85 10.84 4.78
C THR A 67 -4.69 10.73 3.80
N VAL A 68 -4.46 9.54 3.26
CA VAL A 68 -3.45 9.29 2.22
C VAL A 68 -4.08 9.58 0.87
N THR A 69 -3.53 10.54 0.13
CA THR A 69 -4.04 10.98 -1.18
C THR A 69 -3.14 10.57 -2.35
N ASN A 70 -1.91 10.13 -2.05
CA ASN A 70 -0.91 9.68 -3.00
C ASN A 70 0.04 8.64 -2.37
N PHE A 71 0.74 7.86 -3.21
CA PHE A 71 1.78 6.91 -2.77
C PHE A 71 3.19 7.51 -2.85
N SER A 72 3.34 8.82 -2.65
CA SER A 72 4.63 9.51 -2.65
C SER A 72 4.85 10.29 -1.36
N SER A 73 4.43 11.56 -1.27
CA SER A 73 4.65 12.41 -0.10
C SER A 73 3.97 11.89 1.17
N ASP A 74 2.78 11.33 1.04
CA ASP A 74 1.90 11.04 2.19
C ASP A 74 2.33 9.79 2.98
N ILE A 75 3.29 9.05 2.45
CA ILE A 75 3.76 7.77 3.01
C ILE A 75 5.25 7.78 3.38
N LYS A 76 6.00 8.86 3.07
CA LYS A 76 7.47 8.92 3.23
C LYS A 76 7.93 8.67 4.66
N ASP A 77 7.13 9.11 5.61
CA ASP A 77 7.39 8.95 7.03
C ASP A 77 7.08 7.55 7.57
N SER A 78 6.59 6.64 6.72
CA SER A 78 6.23 5.25 7.06
C SER A 78 5.13 5.10 8.11
N GLU A 79 4.46 6.17 8.57
CA GLU A 79 3.43 6.06 9.61
C GLU A 79 2.15 5.42 9.09
N ALA A 80 1.75 5.80 7.87
CA ALA A 80 0.61 5.19 7.20
C ALA A 80 0.84 3.68 7.01
N TYR A 81 2.06 3.27 6.60
CA TYR A 81 2.39 1.85 6.51
C TYR A 81 2.39 1.15 7.87
N ALA A 82 2.97 1.76 8.91
CA ALA A 82 2.99 1.19 10.25
C ALA A 82 1.58 0.93 10.77
N CYS A 83 0.66 1.90 10.59
CA CYS A 83 -0.73 1.73 10.96
C CYS A 83 -1.42 0.65 10.12
N LEU A 84 -1.27 0.69 8.79
CA LEU A 84 -1.86 -0.28 7.87
C LEU A 84 -1.47 -1.72 8.24
N LEU A 85 -0.18 -2.00 8.41
CA LEU A 85 0.30 -3.35 8.73
C LEU A 85 -0.16 -3.80 10.12
N ASN A 86 -0.29 -2.88 11.08
CA ASN A 86 -0.81 -3.19 12.40
C ASN A 86 -2.33 -3.49 12.38
N VAL A 87 -3.10 -2.89 11.47
CA VAL A 87 -4.51 -3.23 11.26
C VAL A 87 -4.65 -4.60 10.59
N LEU A 88 -3.82 -4.89 9.58
CA LEU A 88 -3.92 -6.11 8.78
C LEU A 88 -3.32 -7.35 9.44
N ALA A 89 -2.30 -7.18 10.29
CA ALA A 89 -1.62 -8.27 10.99
C ALA A 89 -1.01 -7.77 12.31
N PRO A 90 -1.84 -7.46 13.32
CA PRO A 90 -1.36 -7.03 14.64
C PRO A 90 -0.45 -8.08 15.30
N GLU A 91 -0.65 -9.38 15.01
CA GLU A 91 0.15 -10.50 15.49
C GLU A 91 1.61 -10.47 14.98
N CYS A 92 1.85 -9.77 13.87
CA CYS A 92 3.18 -9.59 13.29
C CYS A 92 3.89 -8.32 13.81
N SER A 93 3.27 -7.57 14.73
CA SER A 93 3.90 -6.40 15.35
C SER A 93 5.11 -6.82 16.20
N ALA A 94 6.19 -6.03 16.14
CA ALA A 94 7.40 -6.25 16.93
C ALA A 94 7.81 -4.98 17.67
N LYS A 95 8.66 -5.14 18.70
CA LYS A 95 9.25 -4.02 19.44
C LYS A 95 10.66 -3.69 18.89
N PRO A 96 11.05 -2.40 18.80
CA PRO A 96 10.24 -1.22 19.11
C PRO A 96 9.15 -0.97 18.06
N SER A 97 8.05 -0.35 18.48
CA SER A 97 6.98 0.03 17.54
C SER A 97 7.52 1.08 16.55
N PRO A 98 7.27 0.95 15.23
CA PRO A 98 7.70 1.94 14.25
C PRO A 98 7.26 3.37 14.61
N MET A 99 6.09 3.53 15.23
CA MET A 99 5.54 4.83 15.64
C MET A 99 6.41 5.55 16.70
N SER A 100 7.24 4.82 17.45
CA SER A 100 8.14 5.39 18.46
C SER A 100 9.51 5.80 17.92
N VAL A 101 9.84 5.39 16.69
CA VAL A 101 11.15 5.63 16.09
C VAL A 101 11.19 6.98 15.39
N LYS A 102 12.12 7.86 15.76
CA LYS A 102 12.28 9.18 15.13
C LYS A 102 12.96 9.15 13.77
N ASP A 103 13.92 8.23 13.58
CA ASP A 103 14.66 8.11 12.33
C ASP A 103 13.79 7.46 11.24
N LEU A 104 13.55 8.18 10.14
CA LEU A 104 12.63 7.74 9.08
C LEU A 104 13.11 6.46 8.40
N LEU A 105 14.42 6.33 8.20
CA LEU A 105 15.00 5.17 7.52
C LEU A 105 14.89 3.92 8.40
N HIS A 106 15.13 4.06 9.70
CA HIS A 106 14.93 2.99 10.67
C HIS A 106 13.45 2.61 10.79
N ARG A 107 12.54 3.59 10.78
CA ARG A 107 11.10 3.33 10.79
C ARG A 107 10.64 2.56 9.55
N ALA A 108 11.07 2.99 8.37
CA ALA A 108 10.81 2.30 7.10
C ALA A 108 11.34 0.86 7.11
N ARG A 109 12.51 0.62 7.72
CA ARG A 109 13.04 -0.73 7.90
C ARG A 109 12.14 -1.61 8.76
N LEU A 110 11.67 -1.10 9.90
CA LEU A 110 10.76 -1.86 10.78
C LEU A 110 9.42 -2.18 10.11
N VAL A 111 8.89 -1.24 9.31
CA VAL A 111 7.69 -1.47 8.47
C VAL A 111 7.93 -2.62 7.49
N LEU A 112 9.05 -2.62 6.79
CA LEU A 112 9.38 -3.68 5.83
C LEU A 112 9.61 -5.03 6.52
N GLU A 113 10.20 -5.04 7.72
CA GLU A 113 10.33 -6.26 8.53
C GLU A 113 8.98 -6.79 9.01
N HIS A 114 8.02 -5.91 9.32
CA HIS A 114 6.64 -6.30 9.63
C HIS A 114 5.98 -6.94 8.40
N ALA A 115 6.10 -6.32 7.23
CA ALA A 115 5.56 -6.88 6.00
C ALA A 115 6.17 -8.26 5.66
N ASP A 116 7.48 -8.44 5.88
CA ASP A 116 8.12 -9.75 5.71
C ASP A 116 7.51 -10.83 6.63
N ARG A 117 7.25 -10.49 7.90
CA ARG A 117 6.60 -11.42 8.85
C ARG A 117 5.19 -11.79 8.43
N MET A 118 4.49 -10.90 7.72
CA MET A 118 3.17 -11.18 7.13
C MET A 118 3.22 -12.11 5.91
N GLY A 119 4.43 -12.44 5.41
CA GLY A 119 4.63 -13.19 4.17
C GLY A 119 4.59 -12.34 2.90
N CYS A 120 4.62 -11.01 3.03
CA CYS A 120 4.74 -10.08 1.91
C CYS A 120 6.22 -9.85 1.60
N LYS A 121 6.80 -10.67 0.71
CA LYS A 121 8.22 -10.56 0.34
C LYS A 121 8.50 -9.20 -0.30
N ARG A 122 9.36 -8.42 0.35
CA ARG A 122 9.75 -7.08 -0.13
C ARG A 122 10.64 -7.11 -1.37
N TYR A 123 10.33 -6.23 -2.32
CA TYR A 123 11.25 -5.74 -3.36
C TYR A 123 11.63 -4.28 -3.13
N LEU A 124 11.14 -3.67 -2.05
CA LEU A 124 11.28 -2.27 -1.73
C LEU A 124 12.33 -2.10 -0.63
N ALA A 125 13.27 -1.16 -0.82
CA ALA A 125 14.26 -0.81 0.19
C ALA A 125 13.72 0.32 1.09
N PRO A 126 14.18 0.43 2.36
CA PRO A 126 13.73 1.50 3.25
C PRO A 126 13.88 2.91 2.65
N LYS A 127 14.93 3.12 1.85
CA LYS A 127 15.20 4.38 1.18
C LYS A 127 14.13 4.72 0.12
N ASP A 128 13.56 3.73 -0.56
CA ASP A 128 12.55 3.94 -1.59
C ASP A 128 11.23 4.48 -1.00
N ILE A 129 10.93 4.14 0.26
CA ILE A 129 9.81 4.72 1.03
C ILE A 129 10.13 6.18 1.36
N VAL A 130 11.28 6.43 1.98
CA VAL A 130 11.67 7.77 2.45
C VAL A 130 11.82 8.75 1.28
N ASP A 131 12.34 8.30 0.13
CA ASP A 131 12.44 9.08 -1.09
C ASP A 131 11.06 9.29 -1.75
N GLY A 132 10.06 8.47 -1.38
CA GLY A 132 8.67 8.49 -1.87
C GLY A 132 8.55 8.16 -3.34
N LEU A 133 9.24 7.10 -3.76
CA LEU A 133 9.20 6.61 -5.14
C LEU A 133 7.80 6.05 -5.44
N GLN A 134 6.94 6.86 -6.06
CA GLN A 134 5.51 6.59 -6.22
C GLN A 134 5.22 5.20 -6.79
N ASN A 135 5.91 4.82 -7.86
CA ASN A 135 5.66 3.54 -8.54
C ASN A 135 6.02 2.33 -7.68
N LEU A 136 7.10 2.41 -6.90
CA LEU A 136 7.51 1.32 -6.02
C LEU A 136 6.55 1.18 -4.84
N ASN A 137 6.17 2.31 -4.24
CA ASN A 137 5.22 2.33 -3.13
C ASN A 137 3.81 1.89 -3.55
N LEU A 138 3.33 2.33 -4.72
CA LEU A 138 2.10 1.84 -5.33
C LEU A 138 2.13 0.32 -5.51
N ALA A 139 3.21 -0.20 -6.10
CA ALA A 139 3.38 -1.64 -6.27
C ALA A 139 3.32 -2.34 -4.91
N PHE A 140 4.04 -1.85 -3.90
CA PHE A 140 4.07 -2.45 -2.57
C PHE A 140 2.70 -2.49 -1.90
N VAL A 141 1.92 -1.41 -2.01
CA VAL A 141 0.52 -1.39 -1.53
C VAL A 141 -0.34 -2.40 -2.29
N ALA A 142 -0.19 -2.49 -3.61
CA ALA A 142 -0.89 -3.49 -4.42
C ALA A 142 -0.54 -4.92 -3.98
N HIS A 143 0.72 -5.18 -3.66
CA HIS A 143 1.16 -6.49 -3.17
C HIS A 143 0.55 -6.84 -1.81
N ILE A 144 0.48 -5.88 -0.88
CA ILE A 144 -0.19 -6.08 0.41
C ILE A 144 -1.68 -6.37 0.19
N PHE A 145 -2.36 -5.58 -0.63
CA PHE A 145 -3.77 -5.75 -0.98
C PHE A 145 -4.08 -7.15 -1.53
N GLN A 146 -3.25 -7.67 -2.44
CA GLN A 146 -3.43 -9.02 -2.97
C GLN A 146 -3.27 -10.14 -1.92
N LYS A 147 -2.54 -9.88 -0.83
CA LYS A 147 -2.21 -10.88 0.21
C LYS A 147 -3.17 -10.87 1.40
N ARG A 148 -3.95 -9.81 1.60
CA ARG A 148 -4.76 -9.58 2.80
C ARG A 148 -6.06 -8.90 2.45
#